data_AF-A0ABD6C6L7-F1
#
_entry.id   AF-A0ABD6C6L7-F1
#
_cell.length_a   1.000
_cell.length_b   1.000
_cell.length_c   1.000
_cell.angle_alpha   90.00
_cell.angle_beta   90.00
_cell.angle_gamma   90.00
#
_symmetry.space_group_name_H-M   'P 1'
#
loop_
_entity.id
_entity.type
_entity.pdbx_description
1 polymer ?
#
loop_
_entity_poly.entity_id
_entity_poly.type
_entity_poly.pdbx_seq_one_letter_code
_entity_poly.pdbx_strand_id
1 'polypeptide(L)'
;MSSANRQQQLDEVLEHFYDGFIDPQPHTFYITAGHAIQQIEDILDVDSREAQDVWQLFNDRYVIQRPTKNGDLLSHEGIERVDEIRDDVPVDEELQEDLVDYLYDYYLENPSRAAVERDQLLTDFDVSETKIDLNLYILKTAGWVETNTQMGIGDAGYRSVELTEMGRRQLS
;
A
#
# COMPACT_ATOMS: atom_id res chain seq x y z
N MET A 1 22.67 -19.28 -7.88
CA MET A 1 21.65 -19.37 -6.82
C MET A 1 20.33 -19.78 -7.47
N SER A 2 19.52 -20.64 -6.83
CA SER A 2 18.21 -20.99 -7.38
C SER A 2 17.23 -19.84 -7.18
N SER A 3 16.20 -19.74 -8.03
CA SER A 3 15.12 -18.75 -7.87
C SER A 3 14.41 -18.84 -6.52
N ALA A 4 14.35 -20.04 -5.92
CA ALA A 4 13.72 -20.28 -4.63
C ALA A 4 14.48 -19.63 -3.46
N ASN A 5 15.82 -19.66 -3.49
CA ASN A 5 16.65 -18.98 -2.49
C ASN A 5 16.44 -17.46 -2.58
N ARG A 6 16.29 -16.92 -3.80
CA ARG A 6 16.11 -15.48 -4.00
C ARG A 6 14.76 -14.96 -3.50
N GLN A 7 13.67 -15.71 -3.69
CA GLN A 7 12.37 -15.32 -3.15
C GLN A 7 12.40 -15.32 -1.62
N GLN A 8 13.01 -16.33 -1.00
CA GLN A 8 13.13 -16.40 0.45
C GLN A 8 13.88 -15.19 1.04
N GLN A 9 15.00 -14.78 0.41
CA GLN A 9 15.72 -13.55 0.80
C GLN A 9 14.83 -12.31 0.71
N LEU A 10 13.99 -12.21 -0.34
CA LEU A 10 13.07 -11.09 -0.50
C LEU A 10 11.96 -11.11 0.55
N ASP A 11 11.44 -12.28 0.91
CA ASP A 11 10.40 -12.43 1.94
C ASP A 11 10.93 -12.02 3.32
N GLU A 12 12.13 -12.45 3.70
CA GLU A 12 12.77 -12.07 4.97
C GLU A 12 13.01 -10.56 5.07
N VAL A 13 13.42 -9.93 3.95
CA VAL A 13 13.58 -8.47 3.88
C VAL A 13 12.23 -7.75 3.93
N LEU A 14 11.23 -8.29 3.25
CA LEU A 14 9.88 -7.73 3.21
C LEU A 14 9.20 -7.77 4.58
N GLU A 15 9.28 -8.90 5.28
CA GLU A 15 8.82 -9.04 6.66
C GLU A 15 9.48 -8.01 7.58
N HIS A 16 10.80 -7.85 7.48
CA HIS A 16 11.54 -6.91 8.31
C HIS A 16 11.14 -5.46 8.05
N PHE A 17 11.01 -5.05 6.80
CA PHE A 17 10.67 -3.67 6.49
C PHE A 17 9.18 -3.35 6.69
N TYR A 18 8.29 -4.34 6.63
CA TYR A 18 6.84 -4.14 6.64
C TYR A 18 6.34 -3.24 7.78
N ASP A 19 6.89 -3.38 8.98
CA ASP A 19 6.50 -2.53 10.11
C ASP A 19 6.78 -1.04 9.83
N GLY A 20 7.88 -0.74 9.15
CA GLY A 20 8.24 0.61 8.71
C GLY A 20 7.41 1.13 7.52
N PHE A 21 6.63 0.26 6.88
CA PHE A 21 5.65 0.64 5.87
C PHE A 21 4.30 1.02 6.47
N ILE A 22 3.97 0.66 7.72
CA ILE A 22 2.61 0.85 8.28
C ILE A 22 2.47 2.13 9.13
N ASP A 23 3.55 2.63 9.73
CA ASP A 23 3.52 3.74 10.70
C ASP A 23 4.33 4.96 10.21
N PRO A 24 3.77 6.19 10.13
CA PRO A 24 2.43 6.64 10.53
C PRO A 24 1.38 6.58 9.41
N GLN A 25 1.71 5.96 8.27
CA GLN A 25 0.82 5.89 7.11
C GLN A 25 0.95 4.53 6.45
N PRO A 26 -0.16 3.94 5.99
CA PRO A 26 -0.11 2.68 5.31
C PRO A 26 0.71 2.76 4.03
N HIS A 27 1.60 1.78 3.93
CA HIS A 27 2.50 1.49 2.83
C HIS A 27 3.53 2.56 2.53
N THR A 28 3.73 3.57 3.37
CA THR A 28 4.80 4.56 3.16
C THR A 28 5.99 4.22 4.02
N PHE A 29 7.15 4.04 3.40
CA PHE A 29 8.39 3.76 4.12
C PHE A 29 9.46 4.79 3.78
N TYR A 30 10.28 5.11 4.79
CA TYR A 30 11.35 6.11 4.71
C TYR A 30 12.68 5.47 5.02
N ILE A 31 13.28 4.81 4.04
CA ILE A 31 14.61 4.23 4.16
C ILE A 31 15.52 4.76 3.05
N THR A 32 16.74 5.13 3.42
CA THR A 32 17.76 5.47 2.42
C THR A 32 18.40 4.18 1.93
N ALA A 33 18.82 4.13 0.65
CA ALA A 33 19.45 2.94 0.09
C ALA A 33 20.63 2.42 0.93
N GLY A 34 21.48 3.31 1.47
CA GLY A 34 22.60 2.90 2.33
C GLY A 34 22.15 2.24 3.64
N HIS A 35 21.07 2.73 4.24
CA HIS A 35 20.51 2.11 5.45
C HIS A 35 19.81 0.79 5.13
N ALA A 36 19.10 0.71 4.01
CA ALA A 36 18.45 -0.52 3.56
C ALA A 36 19.48 -1.63 3.30
N ILE A 37 20.58 -1.31 2.60
CA ILE A 37 21.67 -2.26 2.36
C ILE A 37 22.24 -2.77 3.68
N GLN A 38 22.50 -1.88 4.64
CA GLN A 38 23.03 -2.27 5.95
C GLN A 38 22.06 -3.20 6.71
N GLN A 39 20.76 -2.89 6.71
CA GLN A 39 19.77 -3.77 7.33
C GLN A 39 19.70 -5.13 6.63
N ILE A 40 19.80 -5.17 5.30
CA ILE A 40 19.82 -6.43 4.53
C ILE A 40 21.07 -7.28 4.84
N GLU A 41 22.25 -6.66 5.00
CA GLU A 41 23.46 -7.35 5.47
C GLU A 41 23.20 -8.03 6.82
N ASP A 42 22.57 -7.31 7.76
CA ASP A 42 22.28 -7.80 9.12
C ASP A 42 21.20 -8.91 9.14
N ILE A 43 20.15 -8.79 8.31
CA ILE A 43 19.04 -9.75 8.26
C ILE A 43 19.46 -11.07 7.61
N LEU A 44 20.18 -10.99 6.48
CA LEU A 44 20.49 -12.16 5.65
C LEU A 44 21.87 -12.76 5.94
N ASP A 45 22.69 -12.12 6.78
CA ASP A 45 24.10 -12.49 7.02
C ASP A 45 24.91 -12.60 5.71
N VAL A 46 24.79 -11.57 4.86
CA VAL A 46 25.43 -11.50 3.54
C VAL A 46 26.39 -10.32 3.44
N ASP A 47 27.29 -10.37 2.44
CA ASP A 47 28.17 -9.25 2.16
C ASP A 47 27.44 -8.07 1.47
N SER A 48 28.09 -6.91 1.48
CA SER A 48 27.52 -5.67 0.93
C SER A 48 27.14 -5.74 -0.55
N ARG A 49 27.83 -6.57 -1.32
CA ARG A 49 27.53 -6.71 -2.75
C ARG A 49 26.25 -7.51 -2.93
N GLU A 50 26.11 -8.62 -2.21
CA GLU A 50 24.87 -9.40 -2.24
C GLU A 50 23.68 -8.61 -1.69
N ALA A 51 23.88 -7.85 -0.59
CA ALA A 51 22.85 -6.96 -0.05
C ALA A 51 22.42 -5.87 -1.04
N GLN A 52 23.35 -5.27 -1.80
CA GLN A 52 23.02 -4.34 -2.89
C GLN A 52 22.18 -4.99 -3.98
N ASP A 53 22.53 -6.21 -4.39
CA ASP A 53 21.78 -6.95 -5.40
C ASP A 53 20.36 -7.31 -4.88
N VAL A 54 20.22 -7.64 -3.59
CA VAL A 54 18.91 -7.92 -2.97
C VAL A 54 18.08 -6.65 -2.90
N TRP A 55 18.67 -5.55 -2.43
CA TRP A 55 18.01 -4.25 -2.35
C TRP A 55 17.48 -3.78 -3.70
N GLN A 56 18.29 -3.92 -4.76
CA GLN A 56 17.88 -3.53 -6.11
C GLN A 56 16.64 -4.31 -6.56
N LEU A 57 16.62 -5.63 -6.36
CA LEU A 57 15.47 -6.46 -6.72
C LEU A 57 14.25 -6.17 -5.84
N PHE A 58 14.45 -5.95 -4.54
CA PHE A 58 13.38 -5.57 -3.62
C PHE A 58 12.72 -4.27 -4.08
N ASN A 59 13.55 -3.25 -4.38
CA ASN A 59 13.09 -1.95 -4.86
C ASN A 59 12.36 -2.07 -6.22
N ASP A 60 12.94 -2.80 -7.17
CA ASP A 60 12.33 -2.95 -8.50
C ASP A 60 10.97 -3.67 -8.47
N ARG A 61 10.77 -4.56 -7.49
CA ARG A 61 9.59 -5.42 -7.42
C ARG A 61 8.52 -4.89 -6.47
N TYR A 62 8.92 -4.47 -5.28
CA TYR A 62 7.98 -4.18 -4.20
C TYR A 62 7.83 -2.71 -3.90
N VAL A 63 8.59 -1.82 -4.55
CA VAL A 63 8.60 -0.41 -4.21
C VAL A 63 8.08 0.47 -5.35
N ILE A 64 7.21 1.42 -5.02
CA ILE A 64 6.72 2.46 -5.92
C ILE A 64 7.22 3.83 -5.42
N GLN A 65 8.00 4.51 -6.26
CA GLN A 65 8.47 5.87 -5.95
C GLN A 65 7.35 6.90 -6.08
N ARG A 66 7.18 7.76 -5.06
CA ARG A 66 6.22 8.87 -5.12
C ARG A 66 6.76 10.02 -6.01
N PRO A 67 5.96 10.57 -6.94
CA PRO A 67 6.38 11.69 -7.82
C PRO A 67 6.69 12.98 -7.06
N THR A 68 5.99 13.22 -5.94
CA THR A 68 6.16 14.38 -5.08
C THR A 68 6.70 13.90 -3.73
N LYS A 69 7.90 14.36 -3.42
CA LYS A 69 8.76 13.84 -2.35
C LYS A 69 8.04 13.68 -1.01
N ASN A 70 8.03 12.45 -0.51
CA ASN A 70 8.29 12.03 0.88
C ASN A 70 7.94 10.54 1.00
N GLY A 71 8.97 9.69 1.05
CA GLY A 71 8.81 8.25 1.23
C GLY A 71 8.50 7.51 -0.07
N ASP A 72 8.84 6.24 -0.04
CA ASP A 72 8.51 5.28 -1.07
C ASP A 72 7.27 4.47 -0.63
N LEU A 73 6.58 3.82 -1.56
CA LEU A 73 5.37 3.04 -1.28
C LEU A 73 5.58 1.54 -1.48
N LEU A 74 4.90 0.69 -0.71
CA LEU A 74 4.80 -0.74 -1.04
C LEU A 74 3.87 -0.89 -2.25
N SER A 75 4.31 -1.61 -3.28
CA SER A 75 3.49 -1.96 -4.43
C SER A 75 2.35 -2.91 -4.06
N HIS A 76 1.36 -3.04 -4.94
CA HIS A 76 0.30 -4.05 -4.80
C HIS A 76 0.86 -5.46 -4.63
N GLU A 77 1.82 -5.85 -5.48
CA GLU A 77 2.48 -7.16 -5.39
C GLU A 77 3.22 -7.33 -4.05
N GLY A 78 3.78 -6.24 -3.51
CA GLY A 78 4.40 -6.25 -2.19
C GLY A 78 3.37 -6.49 -1.08
N ILE A 79 2.19 -5.87 -1.14
CA ILE A 79 1.12 -6.07 -0.16
C ILE A 79 0.58 -7.50 -0.20
N GLU A 80 0.25 -8.00 -1.40
CA GLU A 80 -0.18 -9.40 -1.59
C GLU A 80 0.87 -10.36 -1.04
N ARG A 81 2.16 -10.10 -1.30
CA ARG A 81 3.23 -10.95 -0.79
C ARG A 81 3.36 -10.92 0.72
N VAL A 82 3.20 -9.76 1.36
CA VAL A 82 3.19 -9.66 2.84
C VAL A 82 2.01 -10.46 3.40
N ASP A 83 0.82 -10.34 2.81
CA ASP A 83 -0.38 -11.07 3.24
C ASP A 83 -0.19 -12.60 3.15
N GLU A 84 0.54 -13.08 2.13
CA GLU A 84 0.88 -14.50 2.00
C GLU A 84 1.88 -15.02 3.06
N ILE A 85 2.74 -14.15 3.61
CA ILE A 85 3.82 -14.54 4.53
C ILE A 85 3.54 -14.15 6.00
N ARG A 86 2.63 -13.21 6.26
CA ARG A 86 2.24 -12.74 7.59
C ARG A 86 0.73 -12.91 7.84
N ASP A 87 0.38 -13.42 9.02
CA ASP A 87 -1.01 -13.64 9.43
C ASP A 87 -1.69 -12.37 10.03
N ASP A 88 -0.99 -11.24 10.15
CA ASP A 88 -1.45 -10.03 10.84
C ASP A 88 -1.71 -8.83 9.91
N VAL A 89 -1.64 -9.03 8.60
CA VAL A 89 -1.92 -8.00 7.60
C VAL A 89 -3.43 -7.73 7.57
N PRO A 90 -3.90 -6.49 7.74
CA PRO A 90 -5.33 -6.19 7.75
C PRO A 90 -5.96 -6.11 6.35
N VAL A 91 -5.57 -7.00 5.43
CA VAL A 91 -6.25 -7.18 4.13
C VAL A 91 -7.62 -7.81 4.38
N ASP A 92 -8.66 -7.27 3.74
CA ASP A 92 -10.02 -7.75 3.92
C ASP A 92 -10.81 -7.55 2.62
N GLU A 93 -11.03 -8.64 1.89
CA GLU A 93 -11.76 -8.64 0.62
C GLU A 93 -13.23 -8.24 0.81
N GLU A 94 -13.88 -8.65 1.91
CA GLU A 94 -15.27 -8.28 2.21
C GLU A 94 -15.38 -6.77 2.44
N LEU A 95 -14.44 -6.19 3.19
CA LEU A 95 -14.37 -4.74 3.36
C LEU A 95 -14.09 -4.02 2.03
N GLN A 96 -13.27 -4.58 1.14
CA GLN A 96 -13.02 -3.99 -0.17
C GLN A 96 -14.30 -3.94 -1.01
N GLU A 97 -15.10 -5.02 -1.01
CA GLU A 97 -16.41 -5.06 -1.65
C GLU A 97 -17.37 -4.02 -1.05
N ASP A 98 -17.49 -3.99 0.29
CA ASP A 98 -18.35 -3.04 1.00
C ASP A 98 -17.96 -1.57 0.70
N LEU A 99 -16.66 -1.26 0.63
CA LEU A 99 -16.17 0.07 0.27
C LEU A 99 -16.55 0.44 -1.17
N VAL A 100 -16.44 -0.50 -2.11
CA VAL A 100 -16.81 -0.27 -3.52
C VAL A 100 -18.31 -0.01 -3.65
N ASP A 101 -19.14 -0.84 -3.01
CA ASP A 101 -20.59 -0.70 -3.02
C ASP A 101 -21.03 0.62 -2.38
N TYR A 102 -20.45 0.96 -1.23
CA TYR A 102 -20.70 2.23 -0.54
C TYR A 102 -20.37 3.43 -1.44
N LEU A 103 -19.22 3.43 -2.13
CA LEU A 103 -18.85 4.51 -3.03
C LEU A 103 -19.75 4.57 -4.27
N TYR A 104 -20.28 3.44 -4.73
CA TYR A 104 -21.20 3.37 -5.86
C TYR A 104 -22.56 3.96 -5.50
N ASP A 105 -23.13 3.57 -4.35
CA ASP A 105 -24.38 4.13 -3.85
C ASP A 105 -24.26 5.64 -3.65
N TYR A 106 -23.16 6.10 -3.04
CA TYR A 106 -22.90 7.53 -2.87
C TYR A 106 -22.82 8.27 -4.22
N TYR A 107 -22.19 7.66 -5.24
CA TYR A 107 -22.14 8.19 -6.60
C TYR A 107 -23.54 8.30 -7.24
N LEU A 108 -24.40 7.29 -7.06
CA LEU A 108 -25.78 7.32 -7.60
C LEU A 108 -26.61 8.45 -7.00
N GLU A 109 -26.44 8.71 -5.71
CA GLU A 109 -27.11 9.81 -5.01
C GLU A 109 -26.52 11.18 -5.36
N ASN A 110 -25.20 11.26 -5.57
CA ASN A 110 -24.45 12.51 -5.74
C ASN A 110 -23.53 12.51 -6.97
N PRO A 111 -24.05 12.32 -8.20
CA PRO A 111 -23.20 12.09 -9.39
C PRO A 111 -22.30 13.27 -9.76
N SER A 112 -22.60 14.48 -9.28
CA SER A 112 -21.80 15.69 -9.50
C SER A 112 -20.75 15.96 -8.41
N ARG A 113 -20.77 15.20 -7.31
CA ARG A 113 -19.91 15.32 -6.13
C ARG A 113 -19.69 13.93 -5.52
N ALA A 114 -19.13 13.02 -6.31
CA ALA A 114 -19.04 11.60 -5.97
C ALA A 114 -17.92 11.26 -4.97
N ALA A 115 -17.06 12.21 -4.65
CA ALA A 115 -15.98 12.01 -3.69
C ALA A 115 -16.49 12.01 -2.26
N VAL A 116 -16.12 10.95 -1.51
CA VAL A 116 -16.39 10.78 -0.09
C VAL A 116 -15.16 11.19 0.71
N GLU A 117 -15.36 11.98 1.77
CA GLU A 117 -14.28 12.39 2.66
C GLU A 117 -13.81 11.22 3.55
N ARG A 118 -12.51 11.19 3.87
CA ARG A 118 -11.93 10.13 4.71
C ARG A 118 -12.60 10.02 6.08
N ASP A 119 -12.86 11.14 6.75
CA ASP A 119 -13.51 11.17 8.07
C ASP A 119 -14.91 10.57 8.04
N GLN A 120 -15.62 10.70 6.91
CA GLN A 120 -16.91 10.06 6.72
C GLN A 120 -16.77 8.54 6.65
N LEU A 121 -15.83 8.02 5.86
CA LEU A 121 -15.56 6.56 5.80
C LEU A 121 -15.17 5.99 7.16
N LEU A 122 -14.32 6.68 7.91
CA LEU A 122 -13.92 6.26 9.26
C LEU A 122 -15.07 6.28 10.27
N THR A 123 -16.11 7.08 10.02
CA THR A 123 -17.32 7.13 10.85
C THR A 123 -18.31 6.04 10.47
N ASP A 124 -18.45 5.77 9.17
CA ASP A 124 -19.46 4.87 8.63
C ASP A 124 -19.05 3.39 8.71
N PHE A 125 -17.74 3.11 8.77
CA PHE A 125 -17.18 1.76 8.90
C PHE A 125 -16.58 1.55 10.31
N ASP A 126 -17.08 0.56 11.06
CA ASP A 126 -16.60 0.20 12.41
C ASP A 126 -15.32 -0.67 12.36
N VAL A 127 -14.26 -0.15 11.73
CA VAL A 127 -12.95 -0.79 11.61
C VAL A 127 -11.81 0.20 11.84
N SER A 128 -10.59 -0.30 12.02
CA SER A 128 -9.44 0.57 12.27
C SER A 128 -9.07 1.42 11.05
N GLU A 129 -8.52 2.60 11.31
CA GLU A 129 -8.01 3.54 10.30
C GLU A 129 -7.02 2.87 9.33
N THR A 130 -6.06 2.12 9.89
CA THR A 130 -5.09 1.35 9.11
C THR A 130 -5.75 0.34 8.18
N LYS A 131 -6.83 -0.32 8.64
CA LYS A 131 -7.54 -1.32 7.84
C LYS A 131 -8.29 -0.68 6.68
N ILE A 132 -9.00 0.42 6.90
CA ILE A 132 -9.67 1.17 5.81
C ILE A 132 -8.64 1.65 4.79
N ASP A 133 -7.60 2.32 5.26
CA ASP A 133 -6.63 2.95 4.37
C ASP A 133 -5.84 1.93 3.54
N LEU A 134 -5.44 0.79 4.11
CA LEU A 134 -4.79 -0.31 3.38
C LEU A 134 -5.70 -0.87 2.29
N ASN A 135 -6.95 -1.18 2.62
CA ASN A 135 -7.89 -1.76 1.66
C ASN A 135 -8.25 -0.76 0.55
N LEU A 136 -8.35 0.53 0.85
CA LEU A 136 -8.48 1.57 -0.18
C LEU A 136 -7.22 1.74 -1.03
N TYR A 137 -6.03 1.57 -0.45
CA TYR A 137 -4.80 1.59 -1.20
C TYR A 137 -4.75 0.43 -2.22
N ILE A 138 -5.15 -0.77 -1.80
CA ILE A 138 -5.29 -1.94 -2.69
C ILE A 138 -6.25 -1.61 -3.85
N LEU A 139 -7.46 -1.15 -3.54
CA LEU A 139 -8.46 -0.78 -4.55
C LEU A 139 -7.94 0.30 -5.51
N LYS A 140 -7.17 1.27 -4.99
CA LYS A 140 -6.53 2.32 -5.81
C LYS A 140 -5.50 1.73 -6.76
N THR A 141 -4.63 0.85 -6.27
CA THR A 141 -3.60 0.21 -7.11
C THR A 141 -4.20 -0.70 -8.18
N ALA A 142 -5.35 -1.33 -7.89
CA ALA A 142 -6.15 -2.08 -8.84
C ALA A 142 -6.97 -1.19 -9.80
N GLY A 143 -7.00 0.12 -9.59
CA GLY A 143 -7.67 1.10 -10.44
C GLY A 143 -9.17 1.28 -10.19
N TRP A 144 -9.73 0.65 -9.15
CA TRP A 144 -11.15 0.78 -8.78
C TRP A 144 -11.50 2.18 -8.29
N VAL A 145 -10.61 2.76 -7.48
CA VAL A 145 -10.81 4.07 -6.85
C VAL A 145 -9.66 5.02 -7.18
N GLU A 146 -9.95 6.32 -7.12
CA GLU A 146 -8.94 7.37 -7.10
C GLU A 146 -9.04 8.16 -5.80
N THR A 147 -7.88 8.59 -5.29
CA THR A 147 -7.77 9.32 -4.03
C THR A 147 -7.25 10.72 -4.29
N ASN A 148 -7.93 11.74 -3.75
CA ASN A 148 -7.44 13.11 -3.75
C ASN A 148 -6.52 13.32 -2.55
N THR A 149 -5.22 13.47 -2.80
CA THR A 149 -4.23 13.82 -1.77
C THR A 149 -4.13 15.34 -1.61
N GLN A 150 -3.99 15.82 -0.38
CA GLN A 150 -3.83 17.26 -0.13
C GLN A 150 -2.36 17.66 -0.33
N MET A 151 -2.08 18.68 -1.16
CA MET A 151 -0.75 19.30 -1.16
C MET A 151 -0.50 20.00 0.20
N GLY A 152 0.41 19.45 1.01
CA GLY A 152 0.80 19.97 2.33
C GLY A 152 1.99 19.19 2.92
N ILE A 153 2.64 19.75 3.96
CA ILE A 153 3.74 19.06 4.68
C ILE A 153 3.14 17.90 5.47
N GLY A 154 3.52 16.69 5.09
CA GLY A 154 2.96 15.44 5.60
C GLY A 154 1.91 14.93 4.64
N ASP A 155 2.33 14.09 3.69
CA ASP A 155 1.48 13.48 2.65
C ASP A 155 0.71 12.29 3.26
N ALA A 156 -0.03 12.65 4.33
CA ALA A 156 -0.79 11.99 5.40
C ALA A 156 -1.61 10.72 5.13
N GLY A 157 -2.11 10.60 3.91
CA GLY A 157 -3.41 9.98 3.71
C GLY A 157 -4.26 10.81 2.76
N TYR A 158 -5.21 10.14 2.12
CA TYR A 158 -6.10 10.78 1.18
C TYR A 158 -7.11 11.65 1.93
N ARG A 159 -7.52 12.75 1.31
CA ARG A 159 -8.60 13.59 1.84
C ARG A 159 -9.96 13.01 1.48
N SER A 160 -10.08 12.58 0.24
CA SER A 160 -11.29 11.97 -0.28
C SER A 160 -10.97 10.90 -1.30
N VAL A 161 -11.93 10.02 -1.52
CA VAL A 161 -11.85 8.91 -2.46
C VAL A 161 -13.13 8.85 -3.27
N GLU A 162 -13.03 8.45 -4.53
CA GLU A 162 -14.17 8.20 -5.41
C GLU A 162 -13.88 7.02 -6.34
N LEU A 163 -14.94 6.39 -6.86
CA LEU A 163 -14.80 5.40 -7.92
C LEU A 163 -14.24 6.03 -9.19
N THR A 164 -13.28 5.35 -9.82
CA THR A 164 -12.81 5.74 -11.15
C THR A 164 -13.91 5.53 -12.20
N GLU A 165 -13.72 6.07 -13.40
CA GLU A 165 -14.58 5.73 -14.53
C GLU A 165 -14.62 4.21 -14.80
N MET A 166 -13.48 3.53 -14.63
CA MET A 166 -13.41 2.08 -14.79
C MET A 166 -14.24 1.36 -13.74
N GLY A 167 -14.08 1.71 -12.45
CA GLY A 167 -14.84 1.10 -11.36
C GLY A 167 -16.35 1.25 -11.56
N ARG A 168 -16.80 2.46 -11.93
CA ARG A 168 -18.22 2.73 -12.23
C ARG A 168 -18.79 1.86 -13.36
N ARG A 169 -18.02 1.61 -14.42
CA ARG A 169 -18.45 0.81 -15.58
C ARG A 169 -18.56 -0.69 -15.28
N GLN A 170 -17.81 -1.20 -14.32
CA GLN A 170 -17.86 -2.62 -13.96
C GLN A 170 -19.09 -2.94 -13.11
N LEU A 171 -19.67 -1.94 -12.44
CA LEU A 171 -20.85 -2.05 -11.58
C LEU A 171 -22.18 -1.73 -12.31
N SER A 172 -22.11 -1.15 -13.51
CA SER A 172 -23.27 -0.75 -14.34
C SER A 172 -23.69 -1.81 -15.34
#